data_AF-A0A218QV91-F1
#
_entry.id   AF-A0A218QV91-F1
#
_cell.length_a   1.000
_cell.length_b   1.000
_cell.length_c   1.000
_cell.angle_alpha   90.00
_cell.angle_beta   90.00
_cell.angle_gamma   90.00
#
_symmetry.space_group_name_H-M   'P 1'
#
loop_
_entity.id
_entity.type
_entity.pdbx_description
1 polymer ?
#
loop_
_entity_poly.entity_id
_entity_poly.type
_entity_poly.pdbx_seq_one_letter_code
_entity_poly.pdbx_strand_id
1 'polypeptide(L)'
;MNTSFLSQLAEYPEWQERVAQAMQLPPFEINYSPLVTEVFDQQGLLVGEVLGSIVYEGERNINEPSKFIAWFFDGKLGVFCLCNQVIVNRLHILAAAYKNGGEL
;
A
#
# COMPACT_ATOMS: atom_id res chain seq x y z
N MET A 1 -17.54 -10.19 0.36
CA MET A 1 -16.91 -8.86 0.46
C MET A 1 -17.60 -8.09 1.58
N ASN A 2 -16.83 -7.52 2.51
CA ASN A 2 -17.37 -6.79 3.66
C ASN A 2 -17.97 -5.46 3.18
N THR A 3 -19.28 -5.26 3.33
CA THR A 3 -20.02 -4.08 2.83
C THR A 3 -19.50 -2.76 3.41
N SER A 4 -18.89 -2.81 4.60
CA SER A 4 -18.28 -1.64 5.26
C SER A 4 -17.05 -1.08 4.53
N PHE A 5 -16.30 -1.92 3.81
CA PHE A 5 -15.12 -1.48 3.06
C PHE A 5 -15.51 -0.68 1.81
N LEU A 6 -16.48 -1.20 1.05
CA LEU A 6 -16.97 -0.56 -0.18
C LEU A 6 -17.58 0.82 0.10
N SER A 7 -18.27 0.98 1.24
CA SER A 7 -18.81 2.28 1.64
C SER A 7 -17.73 3.31 1.99
N GLN A 8 -16.60 2.88 2.57
CA GLN A 8 -15.51 3.81 2.94
C GLN A 8 -14.68 4.22 1.73
N LEU A 9 -14.46 3.30 0.78
CA LEU A 9 -13.79 3.63 -0.48
C LEU A 9 -14.70 4.39 -1.46
N ALA A 10 -16.01 4.49 -1.19
CA ALA A 10 -16.95 5.24 -2.04
C ALA A 10 -16.63 6.74 -2.10
N GLU A 11 -15.94 7.27 -1.09
CA GLU A 11 -15.39 8.64 -1.11
C GLU A 11 -14.24 8.81 -2.12
N TYR A 12 -13.71 7.69 -2.65
CA TYR A 12 -12.50 7.62 -3.46
C TYR A 12 -12.69 6.72 -4.71
N PRO A 13 -13.57 7.09 -5.65
CA PRO A 13 -13.94 6.23 -6.79
C PRO A 13 -12.73 5.83 -7.65
N GLU A 14 -11.77 6.73 -7.87
CA GLU A 14 -10.54 6.42 -8.61
C GLU A 14 -9.68 5.34 -7.95
N TRP A 15 -9.75 5.23 -6.62
CA TRP A 15 -9.03 4.22 -5.85
C TRP A 15 -9.76 2.88 -5.82
N GLN A 16 -11.09 2.86 -5.99
CA GLN A 16 -11.87 1.62 -6.03
C GLN A 16 -11.40 0.69 -7.13
N GLU A 17 -11.26 1.22 -8.34
CA GLU A 17 -10.81 0.43 -9.47
C GLU A 17 -9.38 -0.08 -9.28
N ARG A 18 -8.46 0.81 -8.86
CA ARG A 18 -7.04 0.45 -8.64
C ARG A 18 -6.88 -0.63 -7.58
N VAL A 19 -7.63 -0.52 -6.47
CA VAL A 19 -7.62 -1.52 -5.39
C VAL A 19 -8.21 -2.83 -5.89
N ALA A 20 -9.37 -2.80 -6.56
CA ALA A 20 -10.00 -4.00 -7.09
C ALA A 20 -9.09 -4.75 -8.08
N GLN A 21 -8.42 -4.03 -8.98
CA GLN A 21 -7.44 -4.59 -9.91
C GLN A 21 -6.25 -5.19 -9.15
N ALA A 22 -5.67 -4.46 -8.19
CA ALA A 22 -4.52 -4.93 -7.43
C ALA A 22 -4.80 -6.19 -6.61
N MET A 23 -6.02 -6.34 -6.08
CA MET A 23 -6.43 -7.56 -5.36
C MET A 23 -6.44 -8.82 -6.23
N GLN A 24 -6.52 -8.68 -7.56
CA GLN A 24 -6.48 -9.81 -8.50
C GLN A 24 -5.05 -10.14 -8.96
N LEU A 25 -4.07 -9.30 -8.65
CA LEU A 25 -2.69 -9.50 -9.07
C LEU A 25 -1.95 -10.39 -8.06
N PRO A 26 -0.99 -11.21 -8.52
CA PRO A 26 -0.15 -11.97 -7.62
C PRO A 26 0.70 -11.04 -6.72
N PRO A 27 1.18 -11.55 -5.58
CA PRO A 27 2.26 -10.91 -4.83
C PRO A 27 3.47 -10.61 -5.71
N PHE A 28 4.27 -9.61 -5.34
CA PHE A 28 5.56 -9.38 -5.97
C PHE A 28 6.51 -10.53 -5.67
N GLU A 29 7.46 -10.82 -6.57
CA GLU A 29 8.47 -11.88 -6.36
C GLU A 29 9.31 -11.65 -5.09
N ILE A 30 9.84 -12.73 -4.50
CA ILE A 30 10.57 -12.69 -3.22
C ILE A 30 11.82 -11.79 -3.29
N ASN A 31 12.48 -11.73 -4.44
CA ASN A 31 13.67 -10.93 -4.70
C ASN A 31 13.35 -9.64 -5.48
N TYR A 32 12.08 -9.26 -5.56
CA TYR A 32 11.69 -8.02 -6.21
C TYR A 32 12.25 -6.82 -5.45
N SER A 33 12.95 -5.96 -6.17
CA SER A 33 13.51 -4.71 -5.66
C SER A 33 13.02 -3.58 -6.56
N PRO A 34 12.12 -2.72 -6.08
CA PRO A 34 11.60 -1.62 -6.89
C PRO A 34 12.67 -0.57 -7.15
N LEU A 35 12.63 0.04 -8.34
CA LEU A 35 13.46 1.20 -8.67
C LEU A 35 12.80 2.50 -8.22
N VAL A 36 11.47 2.52 -8.19
CA VAL A 36 10.66 3.65 -7.76
C VAL A 36 9.64 3.19 -6.72
N THR A 37 9.60 3.90 -5.60
CA THR A 37 8.55 3.75 -4.58
C THR A 37 7.80 5.08 -4.44
N GLU A 38 6.48 5.02 -4.50
CA GLU A 38 5.63 6.20 -4.30
C GLU A 38 4.57 5.88 -3.25
N VAL A 39 4.44 6.75 -2.26
CA VAL A 39 3.42 6.66 -1.21
C VAL A 39 2.43 7.78 -1.42
N PHE A 40 1.14 7.45 -1.47
CA PHE A 40 0.05 8.40 -1.64
C PHE A 40 -0.92 8.35 -0.46
N ASP A 41 -1.55 9.48 -0.19
CA ASP A 41 -2.75 9.59 0.64
C ASP A 41 -3.84 10.38 -0.08
N GLN A 42 -4.91 10.78 0.63
CA GLN A 42 -6.02 11.52 0.03
C GLN A 42 -5.64 12.89 -0.54
N GLN A 43 -4.48 13.43 -0.17
CA GLN A 43 -3.99 14.74 -0.63
C GLN A 43 -3.02 14.62 -1.81
N GLY A 44 -2.68 13.39 -2.23
CA GLY A 44 -1.79 13.11 -3.35
C GLY A 44 -0.50 12.44 -2.91
N LEU A 45 0.60 12.70 -3.64
CA LEU A 45 1.91 12.12 -3.35
C LEU A 45 2.40 12.59 -1.97
N LEU A 46 2.78 11.66 -1.12
CA LEU A 46 3.31 11.88 0.22
C LEU A 46 4.83 11.69 0.24
N VAL A 47 5.32 10.61 -0.38
CA VAL A 47 6.76 10.34 -0.51
C VAL A 47 7.03 9.77 -1.90
N GLY A 48 8.10 10.23 -2.54
CA GLY A 48 8.64 9.66 -3.77
C GLY A 48 10.10 9.29 -3.57
N GLU A 49 10.44 8.05 -3.89
CA GLU A 49 11.78 7.48 -3.78
C GLU A 49 12.22 6.92 -5.13
N VAL A 50 13.47 7.19 -5.53
CA VAL A 50 14.09 6.64 -6.73
C VAL A 50 15.45 6.05 -6.35
N LEU A 51 15.64 4.77 -6.66
CA LEU A 51 16.88 4.02 -6.39
C LEU A 51 17.35 4.15 -4.92
N GLY A 52 16.45 4.03 -3.94
CA GLY A 52 16.79 4.15 -2.53
C GLY A 52 16.90 5.59 -2.01
N SER A 53 16.79 6.59 -2.88
CA SER A 53 16.91 8.01 -2.51
C SER A 53 15.53 8.67 -2.49
N ILE A 54 15.16 9.28 -1.36
CA ILE A 54 13.96 10.11 -1.29
C ILE A 54 14.20 11.36 -2.14
N VAL A 55 13.39 11.54 -3.18
CA VAL A 55 13.45 12.68 -4.10
C VAL A 55 12.31 13.67 -3.88
N TYR A 56 11.27 13.24 -3.15
CA TYR A 56 10.11 14.07 -2.85
C TYR A 56 9.51 13.68 -1.49
N GLU A 57 9.18 14.70 -0.69
CA GLU A 57 8.37 14.59 0.51
C GLU A 57 7.29 15.67 0.48
N GLY A 58 6.04 15.27 0.66
CA GLY A 58 4.90 16.16 0.74
C GLY A 58 4.60 16.49 2.19
N GLU A 59 4.48 17.78 2.52
CA GLU A 59 4.03 18.18 3.85
C GLU A 59 2.57 17.78 4.06
N ARG A 60 2.22 17.44 5.31
CA ARG A 60 0.85 17.15 5.74
C ARG A 60 0.52 17.93 6.99
N ASN A 61 -0.71 18.43 7.05
CA ASN A 61 -1.24 19.01 8.26
C ASN A 61 -1.51 17.88 9.28
N ILE A 62 -0.90 17.98 10.46
CA ILE A 62 -1.07 16.99 11.54
C ILE A 62 -2.52 16.86 12.01
N ASN A 63 -3.35 17.89 11.80
CA ASN A 63 -4.77 17.87 12.16
C ASN A 63 -5.66 17.21 11.11
N GLU A 64 -5.10 16.84 9.96
CA GLU A 64 -5.81 16.19 8.85
C GLU A 64 -5.13 14.83 8.54
N PRO A 65 -5.34 13.83 9.41
CA PRO A 65 -4.67 12.54 9.27
C PRO A 65 -5.04 11.86 7.95
N SER A 66 -4.11 11.09 7.41
CA SER A 66 -4.33 10.31 6.19
C SER A 66 -5.47 9.30 6.41
N LYS A 67 -6.49 9.38 5.57
CA LYS A 67 -7.65 8.45 5.59
C LYS A 67 -7.28 7.11 4.96
N PHE A 68 -6.40 7.14 3.97
CA PHE A 68 -5.78 5.95 3.40
C PHE A 68 -4.30 6.19 3.13
N ILE A 69 -3.55 5.11 2.98
CA ILE A 69 -2.15 5.10 2.55
C ILE A 69 -2.02 4.05 1.44
N ALA A 70 -1.48 4.45 0.30
CA ALA A 70 -1.27 3.59 -0.86
C ALA A 70 0.20 3.59 -1.27
N TRP A 71 0.81 2.41 -1.33
CA TRP A 71 2.21 2.24 -1.71
C TRP A 71 2.28 1.63 -3.10
N PHE A 72 2.93 2.33 -4.00
CA PHE A 72 3.23 1.88 -5.35
C PHE A 72 4.71 1.53 -5.45
N PHE A 73 4.97 0.42 -6.15
CA PHE A 73 6.30 -0.07 -6.47
C PHE A 73 6.37 -0.21 -7.98
N ASP A 74 7.23 0.58 -8.63
CA ASP A 74 7.31 0.73 -10.09
C ASP A 74 5.92 0.91 -10.75
N GLY A 75 5.10 1.80 -10.18
CA GLY A 75 3.75 2.09 -10.67
C GLY A 75 2.69 1.02 -10.39
N LYS A 76 3.02 -0.04 -9.64
CA LYS A 76 2.08 -1.10 -9.25
C LYS A 76 1.67 -0.96 -7.79
N LEU A 77 0.36 -0.90 -7.52
CA LEU A 77 -0.16 -0.85 -6.15
C LEU A 77 0.21 -2.14 -5.41
N GLY A 78 1.03 -1.99 -4.38
CA GLY A 78 1.55 -3.09 -3.57
C GLY A 78 0.88 -3.22 -2.22
N VAL A 79 0.69 -2.09 -1.54
CA VAL A 79 0.00 -2.03 -0.25
C VAL A 79 -1.06 -0.95 -0.32
N PHE A 80 -2.25 -1.24 0.20
CA PHE A 80 -3.29 -0.25 0.40
C PHE A 80 -3.89 -0.42 1.79
N CYS A 81 -3.80 0.64 2.58
CA CYS A 81 -4.35 0.71 3.93
C CYS A 81 -5.46 1.75 3.97
N LEU A 82 -6.62 1.41 4.53
CA LEU A 82 -7.74 2.32 4.74
C LEU A 82 -8.08 2.35 6.23
N CYS A 83 -8.07 3.52 6.85
CA CYS A 83 -8.47 3.70 8.26
C CYS A 83 -7.87 2.63 9.21
N ASN A 84 -6.57 2.32 9.05
CA ASN A 84 -5.80 1.27 9.77
C ASN A 84 -6.07 -0.19 9.39
N GLN A 85 -6.80 -0.47 8.32
CA GLN A 85 -6.99 -1.83 7.79
C GLN A 85 -6.18 -2.03 6.51
N VAL A 86 -5.39 -3.10 6.47
CA VAL A 86 -4.70 -3.51 5.24
C VAL A 86 -5.70 -4.22 4.33
N ILE A 87 -5.93 -3.64 3.15
CA ILE A 87 -6.89 -4.13 2.16
C ILE A 87 -6.15 -4.87 1.05
N VAL A 88 -5.06 -4.28 0.56
CA VAL A 88 -4.14 -4.89 -0.39
C VAL A 88 -2.81 -5.07 0.30
N ASN A 89 -2.27 -6.27 0.23
CA ASN A 89 -0.90 -6.54 0.60
C ASN A 89 -0.31 -7.58 -0.34
N ARG A 90 0.51 -7.10 -1.28
CA ARG A 90 1.19 -7.90 -2.29
C ARG A 90 2.67 -8.06 -1.98
N LEU A 91 3.13 -7.54 -0.84
CA LEU A 91 4.44 -7.90 -0.33
C LEU A 91 4.36 -9.35 0.12
N HIS A 92 5.34 -10.18 -0.22
CA HIS A 92 5.51 -11.49 0.39
C HIS A 92 5.89 -11.31 1.86
N ILE A 93 4.95 -10.87 2.69
CA ILE A 93 5.09 -10.96 4.13
C ILE A 93 4.90 -12.43 4.45
N LEU A 94 6.02 -13.15 4.48
CA LEU A 94 6.11 -14.47 5.07
C LEU A 94 5.71 -14.33 6.55
N ALA A 95 4.40 -14.41 6.83
CA ALA A 95 3.89 -14.83 8.13
C ALA A 95 4.16 -16.35 8.35
N ALA A 96 5.30 -16.85 7.85
CA ALA A 96 5.74 -18.23 7.91
C ALA A 96 6.90 -18.45 8.90
N ALA A 97 7.35 -17.40 9.59
CA ALA A 97 8.41 -17.53 10.61
C ALA A 97 7.92 -18.05 11.98
N TYR A 98 6.60 -18.18 12.21
CA TYR A 98 6.07 -18.61 13.52
C TYR A 98 5.34 -19.96 13.51
N LYS A 99 5.27 -20.68 12.39
CA LYS A 99 4.63 -22.00 12.35
C LYS A 99 5.56 -23.20 12.48
N ASN A 100 6.87 -23.00 12.36
CA ASN A 100 7.85 -24.07 12.57
C ASN A 100 8.74 -23.66 13.73
N GLY A 101 8.45 -24.15 14.92
CA GLY A 101 9.30 -24.02 16.10
C GLY A 101 10.67 -24.66 15.87
N GLY A 102 11.57 -23.94 15.23
CA GLY A 102 12.99 -24.24 15.17
C GLY A 102 13.70 -23.40 16.22
N GLU A 103 14.00 -24.03 17.35
CA GLU A 103 14.96 -23.52 18.33
C GLU A 103 16.34 -23.39 17.66
N LEU A 104 17.09 -22.36 18.06
CA LEU A 104 18.48 -22.09 17.65
C LEU A 104 19.44 -23.16 18.17
#